data_AF-A0A024P9M5-F1
#
_entry.id   AF-A0A024P9M5-F1
#
_cell.length_a   1.000
_cell.length_b   1.000
_cell.length_c   1.000
_cell.angle_alpha   90.00
_cell.angle_beta   90.00
_cell.angle_gamma   90.00
#
_symmetry.space_group_name_H-M   'P 1'
#
loop_
_entity.id
_entity.type
_entity.pdbx_description
1 polymer ?
#
loop_
_entity_poly.entity_id
_entity_poly.type
_entity_poly.pdbx_seq_one_letter_code
_entity_poly.pdbx_strand_id
1 'polypeptide(L)'
;MSWESEVTNSQDSPFSDKLMLYHIGFLLQSSQAYHGTGLASAMRVDLVATFEQIILKNLTVTKEWFNLMTKNKWLEQPPLAPNRKEIAKDK
;
A
#
# COMPACT_ATOMS: atom_id res chain seq x y z
N MET A 1 6.13 36.69 -10.80
CA MET A 1 4.95 35.81 -10.71
C MET A 1 4.42 35.91 -9.29
N SER A 2 3.14 36.26 -9.12
CA SER A 2 2.47 36.14 -7.83
C SER A 2 1.91 34.72 -7.69
N TRP A 3 1.93 34.15 -6.49
CA TRP A 3 1.41 32.80 -6.18
C TRP A 3 -0.02 32.54 -6.69
N GLU A 4 -0.83 33.60 -6.80
CA GLU A 4 -2.19 33.56 -7.38
C GLU A 4 -2.23 32.98 -8.81
N SER A 5 -1.16 33.08 -9.61
CA SER A 5 -1.14 32.51 -10.97
C SER A 5 -1.05 30.99 -11.02
N GLU A 6 -0.74 30.35 -9.89
CA GLU A 6 -0.64 28.88 -9.78
C GLU A 6 -1.97 28.23 -9.36
N VAL A 7 -2.97 29.02 -8.97
CA VAL A 7 -4.31 28.53 -8.59
C VAL A 7 -5.16 28.34 -9.86
N THR A 8 -5.58 27.10 -10.11
CA THR A 8 -6.45 26.75 -11.24
C THR A 8 -7.90 26.54 -10.79
N ASN A 9 -8.86 26.92 -11.66
CA ASN A 9 -10.29 26.61 -11.47
C ASN A 9 -10.67 25.22 -11.98
N SER A 10 -9.70 24.43 -12.46
CA SER A 10 -9.90 23.06 -12.93
C SER A 10 -10.51 22.19 -11.84
N GLN A 11 -11.56 21.44 -12.20
CA GLN A 11 -12.13 20.37 -11.36
C GLN A 11 -11.55 18.99 -11.71
N ASP A 12 -10.78 18.90 -12.79
CA ASP A 12 -10.11 17.68 -13.20
C ASP A 12 -8.87 17.46 -12.34
N SER A 13 -8.70 16.23 -11.83
CA SER A 13 -7.52 15.85 -11.07
C SER A 13 -6.27 16.01 -11.92
N PRO A 14 -5.22 16.69 -11.42
CA PRO A 14 -3.97 16.84 -12.15
C PRO A 14 -3.16 15.54 -12.23
N PHE A 15 -3.50 14.51 -11.44
CA PHE A 15 -2.82 13.22 -11.41
C PHE A 15 -3.78 12.07 -11.73
N SER A 16 -3.25 11.04 -12.40
CA SER A 16 -4.02 9.82 -12.67
C SER A 16 -4.32 9.03 -11.39
N ASP A 17 -5.47 8.36 -11.37
CA ASP A 17 -5.87 7.45 -10.29
C ASP A 17 -4.79 6.39 -10.01
N LYS A 18 -4.16 5.85 -11.07
CA LYS A 18 -3.05 4.90 -10.96
C LYS A 18 -1.91 5.49 -10.13
N LEU A 19 -1.43 6.68 -10.48
CA LEU A 19 -0.33 7.34 -9.77
C LEU A 19 -0.68 7.67 -8.32
N MET A 20 -1.89 8.19 -8.09
CA MET A 20 -2.39 8.50 -6.76
C MET A 20 -2.46 7.26 -5.88
N LEU A 21 -3.02 6.16 -6.38
CA LEU A 21 -3.13 4.93 -5.63
C LEU A 21 -1.77 4.26 -5.41
N TYR A 22 -0.82 4.37 -6.34
CA TYR A 22 0.56 3.95 -6.07
C TYR A 22 1.14 4.67 -4.85
N HIS A 23 0.94 5.98 -4.73
CA HIS A 23 1.38 6.75 -3.56
C HIS A 23 0.65 6.33 -2.29
N ILE A 24 -0.66 6.07 -2.35
CA ILE A 24 -1.41 5.52 -1.21
C ILE A 24 -0.79 4.21 -0.74
N GLY A 25 -0.48 3.28 -1.67
CA GLY A 25 0.18 2.02 -1.34
C GLY A 25 1.53 2.21 -0.65
N PHE A 26 2.35 3.13 -1.14
CA PHE A 26 3.63 3.51 -0.52
C PHE A 26 3.46 4.05 0.90
N LEU A 27 2.49 4.94 1.12
CA LEU A 27 2.20 5.52 2.43
C LEU A 27 1.67 4.47 3.42
N LEU A 28 0.80 3.56 2.97
CA LEU A 28 0.29 2.45 3.77
C LEU A 28 1.43 1.53 4.23
N GLN A 29 2.34 1.15 3.32
CA GLN A 29 3.51 0.34 3.68
C GLN A 29 4.43 1.05 4.67
N SER A 30 4.72 2.33 4.42
CA SER A 30 5.54 3.15 5.32
C SER A 30 4.91 3.22 6.72
N SER A 31 3.62 3.54 6.80
CA SER A 31 2.86 3.56 8.06
C SER A 31 2.92 2.22 8.79
N GLN A 32 2.77 1.11 8.07
CA GLN A 32 2.86 -0.23 8.64
C GLN A 32 4.24 -0.51 9.25
N ALA A 33 5.32 -0.13 8.56
CA ALA A 33 6.69 -0.29 9.07
C ALA A 33 6.95 0.57 10.32
N TYR A 34 6.47 1.82 10.34
CA TYR A 34 6.57 2.70 11.50
C TYR A 34 5.82 2.14 12.72
N HIS A 35 4.57 1.69 12.53
CA HIS A 35 3.79 1.11 13.62
C HIS A 35 4.34 -0.24 14.09
N GLY A 36 4.85 -1.08 13.18
CA GLY A 36 5.51 -2.34 13.55
C GLY A 36 6.78 -2.10 14.38
N THR A 37 7.56 -1.07 14.04
CA THR A 37 8.73 -0.67 14.83
C THR A 37 8.32 -0.12 16.21
N GLY A 38 7.25 0.70 16.25
CA GLY A 38 6.68 1.20 17.50
C GLY A 38 6.18 0.08 18.40
N LEU A 39 5.48 -0.90 17.83
CA LEU A 39 5.03 -2.10 18.53
C LEU A 39 6.21 -2.88 19.15
N ALA A 40 7.25 -3.14 18.35
CA ALA A 40 8.40 -3.93 18.78
C ALA A 40 9.25 -3.24 19.86
N SER A 41 9.23 -1.90 19.90
CA SER A 41 10.03 -1.11 20.85
C SER A 41 9.27 -0.66 22.10
N ALA A 42 7.93 -0.72 22.10
CA ALA A 42 7.11 -0.28 23.21
C ALA A 42 7.20 -1.24 24.40
N MET A 43 7.58 -0.72 25.57
CA MET A 43 7.50 -1.45 26.85
C MET A 43 6.16 -1.28 27.56
N ARG A 44 5.37 -0.31 27.12
CA ARG A 44 4.05 0.03 27.68
C ARG A 44 2.95 -0.77 26.99
N VAL A 45 2.21 -1.57 27.77
CA VAL A 45 1.16 -2.47 27.26
C VAL A 45 0.04 -1.74 26.53
N ASP A 46 -0.34 -0.55 27.01
CA ASP A 46 -1.37 0.28 26.35
C ASP A 46 -0.94 0.77 24.97
N LEU A 47 0.35 1.10 24.80
CA LEU A 47 0.93 1.48 23.51
C LEU A 47 1.04 0.28 22.57
N VAL A 48 1.47 -0.88 23.08
CA VAL A 48 1.50 -2.14 22.33
C VAL A 48 0.12 -2.45 21.75
N ALA A 49 -0.92 -2.45 22.58
CA ALA A 49 -2.29 -2.70 22.14
C ALA A 49 -2.77 -1.66 21.11
N THR A 50 -2.40 -0.39 21.27
CA THR A 50 -2.73 0.67 20.32
C THR A 50 -2.09 0.43 18.95
N PHE A 51 -0.80 0.08 18.91
CA PHE A 51 -0.11 -0.23 17.66
C PHE A 51 -0.71 -1.46 16.97
N GLU A 52 -1.01 -2.53 17.70
CA GLU A 52 -1.67 -3.73 17.15
C GLU A 52 -3.01 -3.38 16.50
N GLN A 53 -3.84 -2.57 17.17
CA GLN A 53 -5.14 -2.15 16.64
C GLN A 53 -4.99 -1.36 15.33
N ILE A 54 -4.02 -0.44 15.26
CA ILE A 54 -3.79 0.36 14.06
C ILE A 54 -3.24 -0.51 12.92
N ILE A 55 -2.30 -1.42 13.22
CA ILE A 55 -1.75 -2.40 12.28
C ILE A 55 -2.87 -3.22 11.63
N LEU A 56 -3.82 -3.74 12.42
CA LEU A 56 -4.95 -4.53 11.91
C LEU A 56 -5.90 -3.70 11.04
N LYS A 57 -6.18 -2.46 11.43
CA LYS A 57 -6.98 -1.53 10.61
C LYS A 57 -6.30 -1.21 9.28
N ASN A 58 -5.00 -0.91 9.29
CA ASN A 58 -4.20 -0.64 8.10
C ASN A 58 -4.18 -1.83 7.14
N LEU A 59 -4.09 -3.06 7.65
CA LEU A 59 -4.16 -4.27 6.81
C LEU A 59 -5.48 -4.37 6.04
N THR A 60 -6.60 -3.98 6.68
CA THR A 60 -7.92 -3.99 6.01
C THR A 60 -7.95 -3.00 4.85
N VAL A 61 -7.44 -1.78 5.05
CA VAL A 61 -7.36 -0.76 3.98
C VAL A 61 -6.38 -1.18 2.89
N THR A 62 -5.26 -1.79 3.27
CA THR A 62 -4.24 -2.29 2.33
C THR A 62 -4.78 -3.39 1.43
N LYS A 63 -5.65 -4.26 1.97
CA LYS A 63 -6.34 -5.28 1.18
C LYS A 63 -7.25 -4.65 0.12
N GLU A 64 -8.02 -3.62 0.48
CA GLU A 64 -8.89 -2.93 -0.48
C GLU A 64 -8.08 -2.19 -1.55
N TRP A 65 -6.99 -1.55 -1.16
CA TRP A 65 -6.02 -0.99 -2.10
C TRP A 65 -5.49 -2.05 -3.07
N PHE A 66 -5.04 -3.21 -2.56
CA PHE A 66 -4.52 -4.30 -3.39
C PHE A 66 -5.58 -4.81 -4.37
N ASN A 67 -6.80 -5.07 -3.89
CA ASN A 67 -7.92 -5.51 -4.72
C ASN A 67 -8.17 -4.53 -5.88
N LEU A 68 -8.15 -3.23 -5.60
CA LEU A 68 -8.40 -2.20 -6.60
C LEU A 68 -7.26 -2.08 -7.61
N MET A 69 -6.01 -2.17 -7.16
CA MET A 69 -4.85 -2.15 -8.04
C MET A 69 -4.79 -3.39 -8.94
N THR A 70 -5.13 -4.58 -8.42
CA THR A 70 -5.23 -5.81 -9.23
C THR A 70 -6.39 -5.74 -10.21
N LYS A 71 -7.58 -5.28 -9.79
CA LYS A 71 -8.76 -5.12 -10.66
C LYS A 71 -8.45 -4.27 -11.89
N ASN A 72 -7.69 -3.20 -11.71
CA ASN A 72 -7.30 -2.29 -12.79
C ASN A 72 -6.00 -2.72 -13.53
N LYS A 73 -5.42 -3.87 -13.18
CA LYS A 73 -4.14 -4.35 -13.73
C LYS A 73 -3.01 -3.33 -13.59
N TRP A 74 -3.01 -2.62 -12.46
CA TRP A 74 -2.01 -1.62 -12.16
C TRP A 74 -0.80 -2.18 -11.44
N LEU A 75 -0.89 -3.34 -10.79
CA LEU A 75 0.28 -4.04 -10.24
C LEU A 75 0.95 -4.93 -11.28
N GLU A 76 2.27 -4.98 -11.21
CA GLU A 76 3.06 -5.99 -11.92
C GLU A 76 2.93 -7.34 -11.24
N GLN A 77 2.95 -8.40 -12.03
CA GLN A 77 3.05 -9.76 -11.52
C GLN A 77 4.53 -10.05 -11.23
N PRO A 78 4.92 -10.33 -9.97
CA PRO A 78 6.29 -10.75 -9.69
C PRO A 78 6.59 -12.09 -10.35
N PRO A 79 7.86 -12.41 -10.63
CA PRO A 79 8.24 -13.70 -11.18
C PRO A 79 7.74 -14.84 -10.28
N LEU A 80 7.02 -15.79 -10.88
CA LEU A 80 6.47 -16.93 -10.16
C LEU A 80 7.51 -18.04 -10.04
N ALA A 81 7.49 -18.75 -8.91
CA ALA A 81 8.32 -19.94 -8.76
C ALA A 81 7.89 -21.01 -9.78
N PRO A 82 8.84 -21.70 -10.44
CA PRO A 82 8.50 -22.75 -11.40
C PRO A 82 7.71 -23.88 -10.74
N ASN A 83 6.70 -24.41 -11.44
CA ASN A 83 5.92 -25.54 -10.95
C ASN A 83 6.73 -26.85 -11.07
N ARG A 84 7.41 -27.22 -9.97
CA ARG A 84 8.26 -28.42 -9.93
C ARG A 84 7.50 -29.72 -10.20
N LYS A 85 6.19 -29.78 -9.92
CA LYS A 85 5.36 -30.97 -10.18
C LYS A 85 5.05 -31.16 -11.65
N GLU A 86 4.80 -30.07 -12.38
CA GLU A 86 4.62 -30.11 -13.84
C GLU A 86 5.93 -30.47 -14.54
N ILE A 87 7.04 -29.82 -14.16
CA ILE A 87 8.37 -30.09 -14.73
C ILE A 87 8.80 -31.55 -14.53
N ALA A 88 8.41 -32.19 -13.42
CA ALA A 88 8.72 -33.59 -13.15
C ALA A 88 7.86 -34.58 -13.95
N LYS A 89 6.72 -34.16 -14.51
CA LYS A 89 5.84 -34.99 -15.36
C LYS A 89 6.22 -34.92 -16.84
N ASP A 90 6.89 -33.86 -17.27
CA ASP A 90 7.44 -33.69 -18.63
C ASP A 90 8.81 -34.37 -18.82
N LYS A 91 9.24 -35.21 -17.84
CA LYS A 91 10.39 -36.11 -17.94
C LYS A 91 9.92 -37.55 -18.13
#